data_AF-A0A558DUA7-F1
#
_entry.id   AF-A0A558DUA7-F1
#
_cell.length_a   1.000
_cell.length_b   1.000
_cell.length_c   1.000
_cell.angle_alpha   90.00
_cell.angle_beta   90.00
_cell.angle_gamma   90.00
#
_symmetry.space_group_name_H-M   'P 1'
#
loop_
_entity.id
_entity.type
_entity.pdbx_description
1 polymer ?
#
loop_
_entity_poly.entity_id
_entity_poly.type
_entity_poly.pdbx_seq_one_letter_code
_entity_poly.pdbx_strand_id
1 'polypeptide(L)'
;MNLARSKLLIIGLLIISCYMGGAAAKTSSLAFDLDEISYYLSISKYDVALDVLKPLIAEYSDNKDVMKYMGFALIGKSSTVDAGSDLEEELYRKSIEYIEKALLLGADDEVLYLMLGIAYNSLGFCDKANPSYARYYSLRANRIHTKYRYYILGWALCIEQAKSLDNALREIRTSIEATNLDGRLIYEYLRYVVDRKGKDVAFEEAKVFFKERTTPPFTEKLECQLFNRRVSSGVGCNK
;
A
#
# COMPACT_ATOMS: atom_id res chain seq x y z
N MET A 1 41.20 2.11 -57.45
CA MET A 1 41.35 2.99 -56.26
C MET A 1 40.02 3.29 -55.54
N ASN A 2 38.99 2.42 -55.59
CA ASN A 2 37.65 2.72 -55.03
C ASN A 2 37.11 1.68 -54.02
N LEU A 3 37.84 0.62 -53.71
CA LEU A 3 37.37 -0.41 -52.76
C LEU A 3 37.59 -0.03 -51.28
N ALA A 4 38.56 0.86 -51.00
CA ALA A 4 38.84 1.33 -49.64
C ALA A 4 37.84 2.40 -49.17
N ARG A 5 37.33 3.25 -50.07
CA ARG A 5 36.36 4.29 -49.73
C ARG A 5 34.95 3.74 -49.47
N SER A 6 34.55 2.64 -50.12
CA SER A 6 33.24 2.01 -49.86
C SER A 6 33.21 1.28 -48.51
N LYS A 7 34.30 0.64 -48.10
CA LYS A 7 34.40 -0.03 -46.79
C LYS A 7 34.35 0.95 -45.62
N LEU A 8 34.97 2.13 -45.74
CA LEU A 8 34.91 3.19 -44.73
C LEU A 8 33.51 3.81 -44.60
N LEU A 9 32.75 3.91 -45.70
CA LEU A 9 31.39 4.42 -45.69
C LEU A 9 30.39 3.42 -45.04
N ILE A 10 30.60 2.12 -45.26
CA ILE A 10 29.78 1.05 -44.63
C ILE A 10 30.09 0.95 -43.13
N ILE A 11 31.36 1.06 -42.72
CA ILE A 11 31.72 1.06 -41.30
C ILE A 11 31.22 2.34 -40.60
N GLY A 12 31.28 3.50 -41.28
CA GLY A 12 30.71 4.74 -40.78
C GLY A 12 29.19 4.69 -40.60
N LEU A 13 28.46 4.06 -41.52
CA LEU A 13 27.00 3.87 -41.42
C LEU A 13 26.60 2.86 -40.34
N LEU A 14 27.39 1.81 -40.11
CA LEU A 14 27.14 0.85 -39.02
C LEU A 14 27.34 1.48 -37.64
N ILE A 15 28.35 2.34 -37.47
CA ILE A 15 28.59 3.07 -36.21
C ILE A 15 27.45 4.07 -35.93
N ILE A 16 26.90 4.71 -36.96
CA ILE A 16 25.75 5.63 -36.82
C ILE A 16 24.46 4.85 -36.48
N SER A 17 24.26 3.63 -36.99
CA SER A 17 23.10 2.79 -36.61
C SER A 17 23.16 2.28 -35.16
N CYS A 18 24.35 2.05 -34.61
CA CYS A 18 24.51 1.69 -33.19
C CYS A 18 24.21 2.87 -32.25
N TYR A 19 24.43 4.11 -32.68
CA TYR A 19 24.14 5.30 -31.88
C TYR A 19 22.68 5.76 -31.96
N MET A 20 22.02 5.55 -33.10
CA MET A 20 20.61 5.95 -33.29
C MET A 20 19.61 4.89 -32.81
N GLY A 21 20.04 3.64 -32.58
CA GLY A 21 19.22 2.57 -32.00
C GLY A 21 19.24 2.49 -30.47
N GLY A 22 20.14 3.23 -29.80
CA GLY A 22 20.38 3.10 -28.36
C GLY A 22 19.22 3.54 -27.48
N ALA A 23 18.56 4.65 -27.79
CA ALA A 23 17.44 5.13 -26.99
C ALA A 23 16.21 4.22 -27.12
N ALA A 24 15.83 3.85 -28.36
CA ALA A 24 14.67 3.00 -28.61
C ALA A 24 14.85 1.57 -28.06
N ALA A 25 16.03 0.97 -28.23
CA ALA A 25 16.34 -0.36 -27.69
C ALA A 25 16.45 -0.37 -26.16
N LYS A 26 17.00 0.68 -25.55
CA LYS A 26 17.03 0.83 -24.08
C LYS A 26 15.64 1.04 -23.50
N THR A 27 14.80 1.84 -24.15
CA THR A 27 13.41 2.02 -23.70
C THR A 27 12.58 0.74 -23.82
N SER A 28 12.83 -0.09 -24.84
CA SER A 28 12.17 -1.40 -24.95
C SER A 28 12.67 -2.42 -23.91
N SER A 29 13.96 -2.36 -23.53
CA SER A 29 14.51 -3.19 -22.46
C SER A 29 13.91 -2.80 -21.11
N LEU A 30 13.89 -1.50 -20.79
CA LEU A 30 13.36 -1.02 -19.52
C LEU A 30 11.87 -1.35 -19.36
N ALA A 31 11.07 -1.20 -20.42
CA ALA A 31 9.65 -1.56 -20.36
C ALA A 31 9.44 -3.05 -20.01
N PHE A 32 10.25 -3.94 -20.59
CA PHE A 32 10.23 -5.37 -20.27
C PHE A 32 10.62 -5.62 -18.81
N ASP A 33 11.69 -4.97 -18.34
CA ASP A 33 12.14 -5.10 -16.95
C ASP A 33 11.07 -4.62 -15.96
N LEU A 34 10.37 -3.52 -16.27
CA LEU A 34 9.29 -2.98 -15.44
C LEU A 34 8.06 -3.91 -15.37
N ASP A 35 7.70 -4.55 -16.47
CA ASP A 35 6.62 -5.55 -16.50
C ASP A 35 7.00 -6.78 -15.65
N GLU A 36 8.25 -7.23 -15.74
CA GLU A 36 8.77 -8.32 -14.92
C GLU A 36 8.77 -7.97 -13.43
N ILE A 37 9.22 -6.75 -13.07
CA ILE A 37 9.16 -6.23 -11.71
C ILE A 37 7.72 -6.20 -11.19
N SER A 38 6.80 -5.67 -11.99
CA SER A 38 5.37 -5.62 -11.63
C SER A 38 4.80 -7.02 -11.38
N TYR A 39 5.20 -8.00 -12.20
CA TYR A 39 4.84 -9.40 -11.99
C TYR A 39 5.38 -9.91 -10.64
N TYR A 40 6.67 -9.72 -10.33
CA TYR A 40 7.24 -10.16 -9.05
C TYR A 40 6.56 -9.52 -7.83
N LEU A 41 6.22 -8.23 -7.91
CA LEU A 41 5.47 -7.56 -6.86
C LEU A 41 4.08 -8.18 -6.67
N SER A 42 3.37 -8.52 -7.74
CA SER A 42 2.03 -9.12 -7.68
C SER A 42 2.01 -10.49 -7.00
N ILE A 43 3.13 -11.22 -7.05
CA ILE A 43 3.30 -12.53 -6.38
C ILE A 43 4.16 -12.42 -5.11
N SER A 44 4.34 -11.22 -4.58
CA SER A 44 5.07 -10.94 -3.33
C SER A 44 6.53 -11.42 -3.30
N LYS A 45 7.19 -11.55 -4.46
CA LYS A 45 8.62 -11.88 -4.57
C LYS A 45 9.48 -10.62 -4.47
N TYR A 46 9.45 -9.96 -3.31
CA TYR A 46 10.07 -8.66 -3.12
C TYR A 46 11.60 -8.67 -3.26
N ASP A 47 12.27 -9.71 -2.77
CA ASP A 47 13.73 -9.85 -2.92
C ASP A 47 14.15 -9.90 -4.40
N VAL A 48 13.42 -10.68 -5.20
CA VAL A 48 13.68 -10.78 -6.64
C VAL A 48 13.42 -9.44 -7.33
N ALA A 49 12.30 -8.78 -7.02
CA ALA A 49 11.99 -7.46 -7.54
C ALA A 49 13.10 -6.45 -7.21
N LEU A 50 13.59 -6.44 -5.96
CA LEU A 50 14.69 -5.57 -5.52
C LEU A 50 15.99 -5.87 -6.25
N ASP A 51 16.32 -7.14 -6.51
CA ASP A 51 17.52 -7.53 -7.25
C ASP A 51 17.49 -7.04 -8.70
N VAL A 52 16.33 -7.08 -9.35
CA VAL A 52 16.15 -6.51 -10.70
C VAL A 52 16.20 -4.98 -10.66
N LEU A 53 15.59 -4.34 -9.65
CA LEU A 53 15.53 -2.88 -9.54
C LEU A 53 16.87 -2.21 -9.18
N LYS A 54 17.74 -2.86 -8.40
CA LYS A 54 19.04 -2.32 -7.95
C LYS A 54 19.90 -1.76 -9.10
N PRO A 55 20.21 -2.51 -10.17
CA PRO A 55 20.97 -1.98 -11.30
C PRO A 55 20.22 -0.87 -12.05
N LEU A 56 18.88 -0.97 -12.14
CA LEU A 56 18.08 0.03 -12.84
C LEU A 56 18.10 1.40 -12.16
N ILE A 57 18.21 1.48 -10.84
CA ILE A 57 18.32 2.77 -10.14
C ILE A 57 19.59 3.51 -10.52
N ALA A 58 20.70 2.80 -10.74
CA ALA A 58 21.95 3.42 -11.14
C ALA A 58 21.89 3.99 -12.56
N GLU A 59 21.19 3.30 -13.48
CA GLU A 59 21.05 3.74 -14.87
C GLU A 59 19.90 4.74 -15.08
N TYR A 60 18.79 4.58 -14.36
CA TYR A 60 17.51 5.29 -14.56
C TYR A 60 17.07 6.03 -13.30
N SER A 61 18.00 6.74 -12.67
CA SER A 61 17.77 7.43 -11.40
C SER A 61 16.71 8.55 -11.48
N ASP A 62 16.37 9.03 -12.67
CA ASP A 62 15.36 10.03 -12.98
C ASP A 62 14.07 9.43 -13.57
N ASN A 63 13.96 8.10 -13.66
CA ASN A 63 12.77 7.43 -14.13
C ASN A 63 11.76 7.25 -12.99
N LYS A 64 10.60 7.89 -13.13
CA LYS A 64 9.53 7.88 -12.13
C LYS A 64 8.97 6.49 -11.81
N ASP A 65 8.91 5.59 -12.79
CA ASP A 65 8.39 4.24 -12.62
C ASP A 65 9.39 3.34 -11.88
N VAL A 66 10.69 3.46 -12.19
CA VAL A 66 11.76 2.79 -11.44
C VAL A 66 11.73 3.23 -9.97
N MET A 67 11.62 4.54 -9.70
CA MET A 67 11.48 5.04 -8.33
C MET A 67 10.22 4.51 -7.63
N LYS A 68 9.07 4.53 -8.33
CA LYS A 68 7.79 3.98 -7.82
C LYS A 68 7.93 2.52 -7.43
N TYR A 69 8.44 1.68 -8.33
CA TYR A 69 8.54 0.24 -8.08
C TYR A 69 9.56 -0.10 -7.01
N MET A 70 10.66 0.66 -6.87
CA MET A 70 11.55 0.53 -5.72
C MET A 70 10.83 0.84 -4.41
N GLY A 71 10.07 1.94 -4.36
CA GLY A 71 9.24 2.27 -3.20
C GLY A 71 8.29 1.13 -2.81
N PHE A 72 7.58 0.57 -3.80
CA PHE A 72 6.65 -0.55 -3.58
C PHE A 72 7.35 -1.82 -3.12
N ALA A 73 8.47 -2.17 -3.73
CA ALA A 73 9.25 -3.35 -3.37
C ALA A 73 9.77 -3.27 -1.93
N LEU A 74 10.22 -2.08 -1.49
CA LEU A 74 10.71 -1.86 -0.13
C LEU A 74 9.60 -1.98 0.93
N ILE A 75 8.40 -1.45 0.67
CA ILE A 75 7.22 -1.64 1.56
C ILE A 75 6.79 -3.11 1.58
N GLY A 76 6.80 -3.77 0.42
CA GLY A 76 6.55 -5.21 0.36
C GLY A 76 7.55 -5.99 1.20
N LYS A 77 8.84 -5.68 1.05
CA LYS A 77 9.92 -6.34 1.82
C LYS A 77 9.80 -6.09 3.32
N SER A 78 9.43 -4.88 3.74
CA SER A 78 9.27 -4.57 5.18
C SER A 78 8.21 -5.46 5.83
N SER A 79 7.15 -5.83 5.11
CA SER A 79 6.12 -6.76 5.60
C SER A 79 6.60 -8.21 5.81
N THR A 80 7.83 -8.54 5.38
CA THR A 80 8.41 -9.89 5.47
C THR A 80 9.53 -10.02 6.51
N VAL A 81 9.95 -8.90 7.11
CA VAL A 81 10.98 -8.90 8.16
C VAL A 81 10.32 -8.83 9.55
N ASP A 82 11.11 -9.01 10.60
CA ASP A 82 10.60 -8.95 11.97
C ASP A 82 10.06 -7.54 12.29
N ALA A 83 8.81 -7.50 12.77
CA ALA A 83 8.15 -6.25 13.13
C ALA A 83 8.87 -5.55 14.29
N GLY A 84 9.08 -4.24 14.15
CA GLY A 84 9.83 -3.40 15.08
C GLY A 84 11.35 -3.54 14.98
N SER A 85 11.87 -4.22 13.94
CA SER A 85 13.32 -4.33 13.73
C SER A 85 13.90 -3.07 13.07
N ASP A 86 15.17 -2.79 13.33
CA ASP A 86 15.91 -1.69 12.68
C ASP A 86 15.85 -1.79 11.14
N LEU A 87 15.86 -3.01 10.62
CA LEU A 87 15.75 -3.27 9.18
C LEU A 87 14.36 -2.89 8.64
N GLU A 88 13.29 -3.19 9.38
CA GLU A 88 11.94 -2.79 9.00
C GLU A 88 11.83 -1.25 8.90
N GLU A 89 12.33 -0.54 9.92
CA GLU A 89 12.34 0.92 9.92
C GLU A 89 13.15 1.51 8.76
N GLU A 90 14.33 0.93 8.48
CA GLU A 90 15.19 1.37 7.36
C GLU A 90 14.48 1.20 6.01
N LEU A 91 13.80 0.06 5.81
CA LEU A 91 13.04 -0.22 4.60
C LEU A 91 11.90 0.79 4.41
N TYR A 92 11.16 1.11 5.47
CA TYR A 92 10.12 2.14 5.41
C TYR A 92 10.70 3.53 5.10
N ARG A 93 11.82 3.93 5.72
CA ARG A 93 12.47 5.22 5.43
C ARG A 93 12.91 5.31 3.97
N LYS A 94 13.58 4.28 3.45
CA LYS A 94 13.99 4.24 2.04
C LYS A 94 12.79 4.25 1.10
N SER A 95 11.71 3.54 1.44
CA SER A 95 10.51 3.54 0.62
C SER A 95 9.91 4.95 0.47
N ILE A 96 9.90 5.73 1.56
CA ILE A 96 9.42 7.12 1.53
C ILE A 96 10.26 7.95 0.57
N GLU A 97 11.60 7.87 0.66
CA GLU A 97 12.52 8.60 -0.23
C GLU A 97 12.23 8.30 -1.72
N TYR A 98 12.07 7.02 -2.06
CA TYR A 98 11.80 6.62 -3.45
C TYR A 98 10.41 7.02 -3.92
N ILE A 99 9.38 6.92 -3.08
CA ILE A 99 8.02 7.32 -3.44
C ILE A 99 7.92 8.84 -3.61
N GLU A 100 8.51 9.62 -2.70
CA GLU A 100 8.55 11.08 -2.81
C GLU A 100 9.28 11.52 -4.07
N LYS A 101 10.38 10.84 -4.41
CA LYS A 101 11.10 11.09 -5.65
C LYS A 101 10.27 10.72 -6.88
N ALA A 102 9.53 9.61 -6.87
CA ALA A 102 8.63 9.25 -7.97
C ALA A 102 7.56 10.32 -8.20
N LEU A 103 6.95 10.83 -7.11
CA LEU A 103 5.98 11.93 -7.17
C LEU A 103 6.61 13.22 -7.71
N LEU A 104 7.83 13.57 -7.27
CA LEU A 104 8.58 14.73 -7.76
C LEU A 104 8.86 14.64 -9.27
N LEU A 105 9.13 13.43 -9.78
CA LEU A 105 9.32 13.15 -11.21
C LEU A 105 8.00 13.05 -12.00
N GLY A 106 6.86 13.36 -11.37
CA GLY A 106 5.55 13.40 -12.05
C GLY A 106 4.93 12.02 -12.26
N ALA A 107 5.16 11.07 -11.34
CA ALA A 107 4.35 9.86 -11.28
C ALA A 107 2.90 10.22 -10.94
N ASP A 108 1.97 9.78 -11.79
CA ASP A 108 0.54 10.00 -11.62
C ASP A 108 -0.12 8.66 -11.27
N ASP A 109 0.06 8.26 -10.03
CA ASP A 109 -0.48 7.03 -9.48
C ASP A 109 -0.95 7.32 -8.06
N GLU A 110 -2.26 7.24 -7.82
CA GLU A 110 -2.80 7.53 -6.51
C GLU A 110 -2.25 6.59 -5.43
N VAL A 111 -1.86 5.36 -5.80
CA VAL A 111 -1.37 4.32 -4.89
C VAL A 111 -0.09 4.77 -4.18
N LEU A 112 0.69 5.66 -4.78
CA LEU A 112 1.86 6.26 -4.14
C LEU A 112 1.51 6.94 -2.81
N TYR A 113 0.36 7.63 -2.74
CA TYR A 113 -0.09 8.28 -1.52
C TYR A 113 -0.60 7.29 -0.46
N LEU A 114 -1.16 6.14 -0.89
CA LEU A 114 -1.48 5.04 0.02
C LEU A 114 -0.20 4.49 0.64
N MET A 115 0.82 4.26 -0.19
CA MET A 115 2.10 3.69 0.21
C MET A 115 2.89 4.63 1.14
N LEU A 116 2.88 5.95 0.88
CA LEU A 116 3.37 6.94 1.85
C LEU A 116 2.62 6.88 3.17
N GLY A 117 1.30 6.79 3.13
CA GLY A 117 0.49 6.67 4.33
C GLY A 117 0.89 5.45 5.18
N ILE A 118 1.10 4.31 4.53
CA ILE A 118 1.55 3.06 5.18
C ILE A 118 2.93 3.26 5.79
N ALA A 119 3.92 3.72 5.02
CA ALA A 119 5.28 3.87 5.51
C ALA A 119 5.38 4.91 6.65
N TYR A 120 4.70 6.04 6.52
CA TYR A 120 4.64 7.04 7.59
C TYR A 120 3.96 6.51 8.85
N ASN A 121 2.88 5.74 8.70
CA ASN A 121 2.20 5.12 9.83
C ASN A 121 3.08 4.09 10.53
N SER A 122 3.77 3.22 9.79
CA SER A 122 4.68 2.23 10.36
C SER A 122 5.84 2.85 11.14
N LEU A 123 6.25 4.07 10.78
CA LEU A 123 7.27 4.85 11.50
C LEU A 123 6.70 5.76 12.60
N GLY A 124 5.40 5.73 12.87
CA GLY A 124 4.74 6.57 13.87
C GLY A 124 4.52 8.03 13.49
N PHE A 125 4.79 8.41 12.24
CA PHE A 125 4.60 9.77 11.72
C PHE A 125 3.15 10.02 11.31
N CYS A 126 2.27 10.08 12.32
CA CYS A 126 0.83 10.20 12.15
C CYS A 126 0.40 11.50 11.45
N ASP A 127 1.12 12.58 11.71
CA ASP A 127 0.96 13.90 11.09
C ASP A 127 1.16 13.87 9.58
N LYS A 128 1.99 12.94 9.08
CA LYS A 128 2.27 12.74 7.65
C LYS A 128 1.45 11.61 7.02
N ALA A 129 1.14 10.57 7.79
CA ALA A 129 0.35 9.44 7.31
C ALA A 129 -1.08 9.86 6.93
N ASN A 130 -1.74 10.62 7.80
CA ASN A 130 -3.13 11.07 7.60
C ASN A 130 -3.35 11.89 6.32
N PRO A 131 -2.56 12.95 6.02
CA PRO A 131 -2.73 13.69 4.77
C PRO A 131 -2.39 12.83 3.54
N SER A 132 -1.44 11.90 3.64
CA SER A 132 -1.11 10.97 2.55
C SER A 132 -2.30 10.06 2.22
N TYR A 133 -2.90 9.43 3.24
CA TYR A 133 -4.15 8.68 3.05
C TYR A 133 -5.25 9.56 2.48
N ALA A 134 -5.52 10.73 3.06
CA ALA A 134 -6.55 11.64 2.57
C ALA A 134 -6.37 12.00 1.08
N ARG A 135 -5.12 12.20 0.63
CA ARG A 135 -4.79 12.46 -0.76
C ARG A 135 -5.12 11.28 -1.68
N TYR A 136 -4.67 10.07 -1.35
CA TYR A 136 -5.01 8.85 -2.11
C TYR A 136 -6.53 8.74 -2.36
N TYR A 137 -7.33 8.96 -1.33
CA TYR A 137 -8.79 8.83 -1.45
C TYR A 137 -9.45 9.99 -2.16
N SER A 138 -8.91 11.21 -2.02
CA SER A 138 -9.39 12.35 -2.80
C SER A 138 -9.24 12.13 -4.31
N LEU A 139 -8.16 11.46 -4.73
CA LEU A 139 -7.91 11.14 -6.15
C LEU A 139 -8.84 10.04 -6.67
N ARG A 140 -9.25 9.10 -5.79
CA ARG A 140 -10.25 8.08 -6.13
C ARG A 140 -11.71 8.56 -6.02
N ALA A 141 -11.95 9.70 -5.39
CA ALA A 141 -13.29 10.16 -5.02
C ALA A 141 -14.24 10.49 -6.20
N ASN A 142 -13.77 10.45 -7.45
CA ASN A 142 -14.67 10.44 -8.61
C ASN A 142 -15.41 9.08 -8.80
N ARG A 143 -15.14 8.09 -7.93
CA ARG A 143 -15.82 6.79 -7.86
C ARG A 143 -16.45 6.59 -6.47
N ILE A 144 -17.49 7.38 -6.17
CA ILE A 144 -18.51 7.14 -5.13
C ILE A 144 -18.00 7.18 -3.66
N HIS A 145 -18.47 8.19 -2.91
CA HIS A 145 -18.55 8.26 -1.43
C HIS A 145 -17.30 7.83 -0.61
N THR A 146 -16.11 8.31 -1.01
CA THR A 146 -14.81 7.84 -0.49
C THR A 146 -14.22 8.69 0.64
N LYS A 147 -14.75 9.91 0.87
CA LYS A 147 -14.10 10.97 1.67
C LYS A 147 -13.97 10.67 3.17
N TYR A 148 -14.76 9.74 3.72
CA TYR A 148 -14.80 9.41 5.15
C TYR A 148 -14.18 8.06 5.51
N ARG A 149 -14.18 7.09 4.58
CA ARG A 149 -13.80 5.68 4.84
C ARG A 149 -12.38 5.48 5.37
N TYR A 150 -11.49 6.44 5.14
CA TYR A 150 -10.06 6.20 5.28
C TYR A 150 -9.29 7.22 6.10
N TYR A 151 -9.90 8.40 6.29
CA TYR A 151 -9.55 9.24 7.41
C TYR A 151 -9.65 8.43 8.71
N ILE A 152 -10.73 7.65 8.90
CA ILE A 152 -10.90 6.75 10.06
C ILE A 152 -9.81 5.69 10.14
N LEU A 153 -9.45 5.07 9.01
CA LEU A 153 -8.54 3.93 8.99
C LEU A 153 -7.11 4.34 9.32
N GLY A 154 -6.62 5.41 8.69
CA GLY A 154 -5.32 5.99 9.03
C GLY A 154 -5.29 6.51 10.46
N TRP A 155 -6.35 7.21 10.88
CA TRP A 155 -6.45 7.81 12.20
C TRP A 155 -6.58 6.78 13.35
N ALA A 156 -7.31 5.69 13.15
CA ALA A 156 -7.43 4.60 14.13
C ALA A 156 -6.11 3.83 14.33
N LEU A 157 -5.38 3.54 13.24
CA LEU A 157 -4.05 2.90 13.30
C LEU A 157 -3.00 3.84 13.92
N CYS A 158 -3.08 5.14 13.63
CA CYS A 158 -2.23 6.16 14.26
C CYS A 158 -2.45 6.27 15.77
N ILE A 159 -3.70 6.17 16.23
CA ILE A 159 -4.04 6.27 17.67
C ILE A 159 -3.67 5.02 18.45
N GLU A 160 -3.62 3.86 17.78
CA GLU A 160 -3.13 2.63 18.38
C GLU A 160 -1.64 2.74 18.74
N GLN A 161 -0.82 3.31 17.85
CA GLN A 161 0.58 3.61 18.17
C GLN A 161 0.69 4.73 19.22
N ALA A 162 -0.26 5.68 19.22
CA ALA A 162 -0.38 6.74 20.21
C ALA A 162 -1.36 6.42 21.36
N LYS A 163 -1.30 5.22 21.97
CA LYS A 163 -1.92 4.78 23.26
C LYS A 163 -3.37 5.19 23.62
N SER A 164 -4.16 5.84 22.76
CA SER A 164 -5.42 6.47 23.14
C SER A 164 -6.61 5.84 22.42
N LEU A 165 -6.78 4.53 22.59
CA LEU A 165 -7.81 3.70 21.95
C LEU A 165 -9.25 4.26 22.08
N ASP A 166 -9.55 5.05 23.10
CA ASP A 166 -10.85 5.71 23.27
C ASP A 166 -11.13 6.79 22.23
N ASN A 167 -10.09 7.55 21.82
CA ASN A 167 -10.23 8.49 20.72
C ASN A 167 -10.48 7.74 19.41
N ALA A 168 -9.73 6.66 19.13
CA ALA A 168 -9.92 5.82 17.93
C ALA A 168 -11.38 5.37 17.79
N LEU A 169 -11.97 4.85 18.87
CA LEU A 169 -13.37 4.42 18.90
C LEU A 169 -14.36 5.57 18.64
N ARG A 170 -14.08 6.79 19.13
CA ARG A 170 -14.95 7.95 18.95
C ARG A 170 -15.07 8.39 17.49
N GLU A 171 -13.97 8.47 16.74
CA GLU A 171 -14.08 8.90 15.33
C GLU A 171 -14.48 7.77 14.41
N ILE A 172 -14.18 6.51 14.76
CA ILE A 172 -14.86 5.36 14.14
C ILE A 172 -16.37 5.58 14.25
N ARG A 173 -16.89 5.84 15.47
CA ARG A 173 -18.33 6.10 15.69
C ARG A 173 -18.85 7.29 14.89
N THR A 174 -18.20 8.44 14.99
CA THR A 174 -18.60 9.68 14.29
C THR A 174 -18.68 9.48 12.79
N SER A 175 -17.73 8.74 12.22
CA SER A 175 -17.75 8.50 10.79
C SER A 175 -18.79 7.47 10.38
N ILE A 176 -19.11 6.48 11.21
CA ILE A 176 -20.23 5.58 10.91
C ILE A 176 -21.56 6.34 10.96
N GLU A 177 -21.72 7.29 11.89
CA GLU A 177 -22.92 8.14 11.94
C GLU A 177 -23.03 9.06 10.71
N ALA A 178 -21.89 9.52 10.19
CA ALA A 178 -21.84 10.35 8.99
C ALA A 178 -22.01 9.57 7.68
N THR A 179 -21.92 8.23 7.69
CA THR A 179 -21.91 7.43 6.45
C THR A 179 -22.65 6.09 6.60
N ASN A 180 -23.56 5.76 5.67
CA ASN A 180 -24.18 4.42 5.58
C ASN A 180 -23.16 3.35 5.12
N LEU A 181 -22.12 3.11 5.91
CA LEU A 181 -21.04 2.16 5.63
C LEU A 181 -21.50 0.70 5.74
N ASP A 182 -20.79 -0.17 5.02
CA ASP A 182 -20.89 -1.62 5.18
C ASP A 182 -20.41 -2.02 6.59
N GLY A 183 -21.33 -2.55 7.40
CA GLY A 183 -21.08 -2.95 8.78
C GLY A 183 -19.96 -3.97 8.94
N ARG A 184 -19.66 -4.76 7.90
CA ARG A 184 -18.60 -5.78 7.96
C ARG A 184 -17.21 -5.18 8.14
N LEU A 185 -16.89 -4.12 7.41
CA LEU A 185 -15.56 -3.49 7.47
C LEU A 185 -15.34 -2.80 8.82
N ILE A 186 -16.38 -2.16 9.33
CA ILE A 186 -16.38 -1.53 10.65
C ILE A 186 -16.16 -2.59 11.74
N TYR A 187 -16.78 -3.76 11.60
CA TYR A 187 -16.62 -4.87 12.54
C TYR A 187 -15.17 -5.38 12.58
N GLU A 188 -14.52 -5.53 11.43
CA GLU A 188 -13.12 -5.98 11.38
C GLU A 188 -12.18 -4.99 12.10
N TYR A 189 -12.44 -3.68 12.00
CA TYR A 189 -11.65 -2.67 12.71
C TYR A 189 -11.95 -2.60 14.19
N LEU A 190 -13.23 -2.61 14.58
CA LEU A 190 -13.60 -2.67 15.99
C LEU A 190 -13.02 -3.91 16.65
N ARG A 191 -13.10 -5.08 15.99
CA ARG A 191 -12.47 -6.32 16.46
C ARG A 191 -10.97 -6.15 16.63
N TYR A 192 -10.28 -5.57 15.65
CA TYR A 192 -8.83 -5.35 15.73
C TYR A 192 -8.43 -4.45 16.92
N VAL A 193 -9.12 -3.31 17.08
CA VAL A 193 -8.90 -2.36 18.19
C VAL A 193 -9.23 -3.00 19.55
N VAL A 194 -10.31 -3.78 19.63
CA VAL A 194 -10.77 -4.51 20.82
C VAL A 194 -9.79 -5.60 21.23
N ASP A 195 -9.33 -6.41 20.27
CA ASP A 195 -8.40 -7.52 20.47
C ASP A 195 -7.07 -7.03 21.05
N ARG A 196 -6.63 -5.83 20.64
CA ARG A 196 -5.43 -5.15 21.15
C ARG A 196 -5.65 -4.44 22.50
N LYS A 197 -6.87 -3.98 22.80
CA LYS A 197 -7.24 -3.32 24.08
C LYS A 197 -7.43 -4.31 25.23
N GLY A 198 -7.66 -5.59 24.93
CA GLY A 198 -7.88 -6.63 25.93
C GLY A 198 -9.15 -6.44 26.76
N LYS A 199 -10.24 -5.88 26.19
CA LYS A 199 -11.50 -5.62 26.91
C LYS A 199 -12.75 -6.02 26.12
N ASP A 200 -13.59 -6.83 26.75
CA ASP A 200 -14.90 -7.29 26.26
C ASP A 200 -15.92 -6.14 26.04
N VAL A 201 -15.72 -4.97 26.63
CA VAL A 201 -16.69 -3.86 26.60
C VAL A 201 -16.85 -3.26 25.20
N ALA A 202 -15.75 -3.01 24.49
CA ALA A 202 -15.82 -2.44 23.14
C ALA A 202 -16.31 -3.48 22.10
N PHE A 203 -16.23 -4.78 22.42
CA PHE A 203 -16.82 -5.86 21.63
C PHE A 203 -18.34 -5.88 21.72
N GLU A 204 -18.89 -5.80 22.94
CA GLU A 204 -20.34 -5.77 23.16
C GLU A 204 -20.97 -4.48 22.62
N GLU A 205 -20.28 -3.35 22.75
CA GLU A 205 -20.74 -2.09 22.13
C GLU A 205 -20.78 -2.18 20.60
N ALA A 206 -19.77 -2.78 19.98
CA ALA A 206 -19.76 -3.02 18.54
C ALA A 206 -20.94 -3.90 18.12
N LYS A 207 -21.20 -4.98 18.88
CA LYS A 207 -22.28 -5.93 18.63
C LYS A 207 -23.67 -5.29 18.71
N VAL A 208 -23.92 -4.47 19.74
CA VAL A 208 -25.16 -3.70 19.88
C VAL A 208 -25.34 -2.73 18.71
N PHE A 209 -24.29 -1.99 18.37
CA PHE A 209 -24.31 -1.04 17.26
C PHE A 209 -24.69 -1.70 15.92
N PHE A 210 -24.14 -2.88 15.60
CA PHE A 210 -24.44 -3.58 14.34
C PHE A 210 -25.83 -4.19 14.29
N LYS A 211 -26.34 -4.67 15.44
CA LYS A 211 -27.68 -5.26 15.55
C LYS A 211 -28.77 -4.23 15.24
N GLU A 212 -28.53 -2.96 15.55
CA GLU A 212 -29.49 -1.87 15.38
C GLU A 212 -29.43 -1.17 14.02
N ARG A 213 -28.29 -1.24 13.29
CA ARG A 213 -28.01 -0.29 12.18
C ARG A 213 -27.51 -0.88 10.86
N THR A 214 -27.44 -2.21 10.71
CA THR A 214 -27.02 -2.82 9.43
C THR A 214 -28.21 -3.33 8.62
N THR A 215 -28.14 -3.17 7.30
CA THR A 215 -29.07 -3.79 6.33
C THR A 215 -28.28 -4.57 5.27
N PRO A 216 -28.44 -5.91 5.18
CA PRO A 216 -29.30 -6.72 6.03
C PRO A 216 -28.81 -6.73 7.49
N PRO A 217 -29.73 -6.94 8.46
CA PRO A 217 -29.38 -7.01 9.87
C PRO A 217 -28.25 -8.02 10.07
N PHE A 218 -27.33 -7.68 10.97
CA PHE A 218 -26.30 -8.59 11.44
C PHE A 218 -26.96 -9.90 11.91
N THR A 219 -26.88 -10.95 11.08
CA THR A 219 -27.58 -12.22 11.33
C THR A 219 -26.78 -13.10 12.29
N GLU A 220 -27.46 -13.96 13.05
CA GLU A 220 -26.82 -15.01 13.88
C GLU A 220 -25.82 -15.87 13.08
N LYS A 221 -26.04 -16.03 11.77
CA LYS A 221 -25.12 -16.74 10.88
C LYS A 221 -23.80 -15.98 10.68
N LEU A 222 -23.85 -14.67 10.49
CA LEU A 222 -22.66 -13.82 10.39
C LEU A 222 -21.95 -13.74 11.75
N GLU A 223 -22.72 -13.75 12.84
CA GLU A 223 -22.24 -13.83 14.21
C GLU A 223 -21.49 -15.16 14.47
N CYS A 224 -22.06 -16.33 14.17
CA CYS A 224 -21.35 -17.60 14.32
C CYS A 224 -20.09 -17.67 13.42
N GLN A 225 -20.10 -17.08 12.22
CA GLN A 225 -18.94 -17.10 11.30
C GLN A 225 -17.79 -16.19 11.75
N LEU A 226 -18.10 -15.03 12.33
CA LEU A 226 -17.12 -14.03 12.72
C LEU A 226 -16.63 -14.22 14.17
N PHE A 227 -17.43 -14.83 15.05
CA PHE A 227 -17.21 -14.82 16.51
C PHE A 227 -16.71 -16.17 17.09
N ASN A 228 -16.91 -17.31 16.42
CA ASN A 228 -16.54 -18.63 16.97
C ASN A 228 -15.05 -19.01 16.86
N ARG A 229 -14.16 -18.14 16.37
CA ARG A 229 -12.71 -18.44 16.37
C ARG A 229 -12.05 -18.34 17.76
N ARG A 230 -12.75 -17.85 18.80
CA ARG A 230 -12.25 -17.82 20.19
C ARG A 230 -12.80 -18.92 21.09
N VAL A 231 -13.87 -19.61 20.71
CA VAL A 231 -14.51 -20.59 21.58
C VAL A 231 -14.30 -21.99 21.02
N SER A 232 -13.03 -22.46 21.05
CA SER A 232 -12.74 -23.89 21.12
C SER A 232 -12.92 -24.45 22.54
N SER A 233 -13.71 -23.76 23.38
CA SER A 233 -14.18 -24.25 24.68
C SER A 233 -15.69 -24.02 24.82
N GLY A 234 -16.48 -24.80 24.08
CA GLY A 234 -17.68 -25.41 24.70
C GLY A 234 -19.07 -24.86 24.42
N VAL A 235 -19.33 -24.00 23.43
CA VAL A 235 -20.73 -23.69 23.05
C VAL A 235 -20.90 -23.82 21.53
N GLY A 236 -21.51 -24.92 21.10
CA GLY A 236 -21.86 -25.15 19.70
C GLY A 236 -23.05 -24.31 19.27
N CYS A 237 -22.97 -23.65 18.11
CA CYS A 237 -24.14 -23.08 17.44
C CYS A 237 -25.06 -24.25 17.01
N ASN A 238 -26.19 -24.42 17.70
CA ASN A 238 -27.25 -25.32 17.25
C ASN A 238 -27.97 -24.69 16.05
N LYS A 239 -28.28 -25.54 15.06
CA LYS A 239 -28.99 -25.21 13.82
C LYS A 239 -30.45 -24.82 14.06
#